data_AF-A0A256HP62-F1
#
_entry.id   AF-A0A256HP62-F1
#
_cell.length_a   1.000
_cell.length_b   1.000
_cell.length_c   1.000
_cell.angle_alpha   90.00
_cell.angle_beta   90.00
_cell.angle_gamma   90.00
#
_symmetry.space_group_name_H-M   'P 1'
#
loop_
_entity.id
_entity.type
_entity.pdbx_description
1 polymer ?
#
loop_
_entity_poly.entity_id
_entity_poly.type
_entity_poly.pdbx_seq_one_letter_code
_entity_poly.pdbx_strand_id
1 'polypeptide(L)'
;MPSRLAAALVLLAVGVAADVASTYVAIGGGQYVEGSPVGAALIAAFGLVPGMLLTKAAGMVVIGIPVAVAGGTRRLVATLMCAGVGLLSLATAARNVLLLVGLWP
;
A
#
# COMPACT_ATOMS: atom_id res chain seq x y z
N MET A 1 -26.22 7.74 -1.91
CA MET A 1 -25.18 6.84 -1.37
C MET A 1 -23.85 7.58 -1.42
N PRO A 2 -23.16 7.79 -0.28
CA PRO A 2 -21.78 8.28 -0.33
C PRO A 2 -21.01 7.33 -1.24
N SER A 3 -20.35 7.87 -2.26
CA SER A 3 -19.92 7.08 -3.41
C SER A 3 -18.95 5.98 -2.96
N ARG A 4 -19.13 4.75 -3.45
CA ARG A 4 -18.20 3.63 -3.18
C ARG A 4 -16.73 4.00 -3.45
N LEU A 5 -16.52 4.92 -4.39
CA LEU A 5 -15.25 5.56 -4.68
C LEU A 5 -14.70 6.37 -3.49
N ALA A 6 -15.52 7.20 -2.83
CA ALA A 6 -15.09 7.96 -1.65
C ALA A 6 -14.65 7.03 -0.51
N ALA A 7 -15.38 5.94 -0.26
CA ALA A 7 -14.98 4.95 0.72
C ALA A 7 -13.64 4.28 0.35
N ALA A 8 -13.44 3.95 -0.93
CA ALA A 8 -12.19 3.37 -1.41
C ALA A 8 -11.00 4.36 -1.33
N LEU A 9 -11.23 5.65 -1.58
CA LEU A 9 -10.22 6.70 -1.43
C LEU A 9 -9.82 6.90 0.04
N VAL A 10 -10.79 6.89 0.95
CA VAL A 10 -10.52 6.95 2.40
C VAL A 10 -9.71 5.72 2.82
N LEU A 11 -10.10 4.53 2.37
CA LEU A 11 -9.37 3.29 2.66
C LEU A 11 -7.93 3.33 2.12
N LEU A 12 -7.74 3.84 0.90
CA LEU A 12 -6.42 4.04 0.32
C LEU A 12 -5.59 5.00 1.17
N ALA A 13 -6.12 6.18 1.50
CA ALA A 13 -5.41 7.19 2.27
C ALA A 13 -5.00 6.67 3.65
N VAL A 14 -5.93 6.04 4.38
CA VAL A 14 -5.69 5.46 5.71
C VAL A 14 -4.69 4.31 5.62
N GLY A 15 -4.85 3.40 4.66
CA GLY A 15 -3.94 2.27 4.48
C GLY A 15 -2.52 2.71 4.16
N VAL A 16 -2.34 3.66 3.23
CA VAL A 16 -1.02 4.20 2.88
C VAL A 16 -0.38 4.93 4.06
N ALA A 17 -1.14 5.76 4.76
CA ALA A 17 -0.63 6.48 5.94
C ALA A 17 -0.19 5.51 7.05
N ALA A 18 -1.01 4.50 7.35
CA ALA A 18 -0.70 3.49 8.36
C ALA A 18 0.56 2.67 7.98
N ASP A 19 0.68 2.31 6.70
CA ASP A 19 1.81 1.54 6.20
C ASP A 19 3.13 2.33 6.28
N VAL A 20 3.13 3.58 5.79
CA VAL A 20 4.30 4.46 5.84
C VAL A 20 4.70 4.74 7.29
N ALA A 21 3.74 5.05 8.17
CA ALA A 21 4.01 5.29 9.58
C ALA A 21 4.59 4.06 10.28
N SER A 22 3.97 2.89 10.09
CA SER A 22 4.44 1.63 10.71
C SER A 22 5.85 1.25 10.22
N THR A 23 6.14 1.48 8.93
CA THR A 23 7.45 1.22 8.34
C THR A 23 8.52 2.16 8.90
N TYR A 24 8.21 3.44 9.06
CA TYR A 24 9.11 4.39 9.72
C TYR A 24 9.47 3.96 11.15
N VAL A 25 8.46 3.56 11.93
CA VAL A 25 8.65 3.10 13.31
C VAL A 25 9.48 1.81 13.33
N ALA A 26 9.20 0.86 12.44
CA ALA A 26 9.93 -0.40 12.37
C ALA A 26 11.40 -0.22 11.93
N ILE A 27 11.70 0.72 11.04
CA ILE A 27 13.08 1.10 10.67
C ILE A 27 13.78 1.77 11.85
N GLY A 28 13.11 2.71 12.53
CA GLY A 28 13.66 3.36 13.72
C GLY A 28 13.98 2.38 14.86
N GLY A 29 13.24 1.28 14.95
CA GLY A 29 13.49 0.17 15.88
C GLY A 29 14.48 -0.89 15.38
N GLY A 30 15.01 -0.77 14.16
CA GLY A 30 15.92 -1.77 13.56
C GLY A 30 15.27 -3.12 13.26
N GLN A 31 13.93 -3.20 13.26
CA GLN A 31 13.15 -4.43 13.09
C GLN A 31 12.60 -4.62 11.67
N TYR A 32 12.90 -3.70 10.75
CA TYR A 32 12.31 -3.71 9.42
C TYR A 32 13.31 -4.17 8.35
N VAL A 33 12.96 -5.26 7.65
CA VAL A 33 13.62 -5.72 6.43
C VAL A 33 12.59 -5.70 5.30
N GLU A 34 12.80 -4.83 4.31
CA GLU A 34 11.95 -4.74 3.13
C GLU A 34 12.06 -6.06 2.32
N GLY A 35 11.03 -6.91 2.40
CA GLY A 35 11.05 -8.23 1.76
C GLY A 35 10.83 -8.22 0.24
N SER A 36 10.41 -7.08 -0.33
CA SER A 36 10.18 -6.93 -1.77
C SER A 36 11.44 -6.38 -2.45
N PRO A 37 12.04 -7.10 -3.42
CA PRO A 37 13.21 -6.61 -4.16
C PRO A 37 12.92 -5.29 -4.91
N VAL A 38 11.69 -5.16 -5.41
CA VAL A 38 11.23 -3.95 -6.13
C VAL A 38 11.01 -2.80 -5.15
N GLY A 39 10.42 -3.07 -3.99
CA GLY A 39 10.26 -2.06 -2.93
C GLY A 39 11.60 -1.55 -2.41
N ALA A 40 12.54 -2.48 -2.18
CA ALA A 40 13.89 -2.14 -1.74
C ALA A 40 14.63 -1.28 -2.76
N ALA A 41 14.54 -1.62 -4.05
CA ALA A 41 15.14 -0.82 -5.13
C ALA A 41 14.54 0.59 -5.22
N LEU A 42 13.22 0.72 -5.11
CA LEU A 42 12.53 2.02 -5.16
C LEU A 42 12.85 2.88 -3.93
N ILE A 43 12.90 2.28 -2.74
CA ILE A 43 13.28 2.98 -1.51
C ILE A 43 14.75 3.39 -1.54
N ALA A 44 15.64 2.53 -2.06
CA ALA A 44 17.05 2.87 -2.21
C ALA A 44 17.27 4.02 -3.20
N ALA A 45 16.51 4.06 -4.30
CA ALA A 45 16.65 5.07 -5.34
C ALA A 45 16.01 6.42 -4.99
N PHE A 46 14.86 6.42 -4.32
CA PHE A 46 14.05 7.63 -4.11
C PHE A 46 13.87 8.00 -2.63
N GLY A 47 14.44 7.24 -1.71
CA GLY A 47 14.20 7.37 -0.27
C GLY A 47 12.92 6.67 0.18
N LEU A 48 12.72 6.59 1.50
CA LEU A 48 11.65 5.78 2.10
C LEU A 48 10.24 6.21 1.65
N VAL A 49 9.85 7.46 1.92
CA VAL A 49 8.50 7.95 1.59
C VAL A 49 8.23 7.91 0.09
N PRO A 50 9.10 8.46 -0.78
CA PRO A 50 8.83 8.48 -2.21
C PRO A 50 8.86 7.07 -2.81
N GLY A 51 9.80 6.21 -2.37
CA GLY A 51 9.88 4.81 -2.80
C GLY A 51 8.65 4.00 -2.41
N MET A 52 8.14 4.18 -1.19
CA MET A 52 6.89 3.55 -0.75
C MET A 52 5.68 4.04 -1.54
N LEU A 53 5.56 5.34 -1.81
CA LEU A 53 4.44 5.83 -2.63
C LEU A 53 4.50 5.27 -4.06
N LEU A 54 5.69 5.10 -4.63
CA LEU A 54 5.88 4.47 -5.95
C LEU A 54 5.48 2.99 -5.95
N THR A 55 5.73 2.23 -4.88
CA THR A 55 5.27 0.83 -4.82
C THR A 55 3.74 0.74 -4.75
N LYS A 56 3.07 1.70 -4.11
CA LYS A 56 1.59 1.79 -4.12
C LYS A 56 1.06 2.16 -5.50
N ALA A 57 1.72 3.08 -6.21
CA ALA A 57 1.39 3.40 -7.58
C ALA A 57 1.55 2.18 -8.51
N ALA A 58 2.64 1.42 -8.37
CA ALA A 58 2.83 0.16 -9.09
C ALA A 58 1.72 -0.85 -8.76
N GLY A 59 1.35 -1.01 -7.49
CA GLY A 59 0.23 -1.87 -7.07
C GLY A 59 -1.11 -1.45 -7.68
N MET A 60 -1.36 -0.14 -7.77
CA MET A 60 -2.55 0.39 -8.43
C MET A 60 -2.57 0.00 -9.91
N VAL A 61 -1.44 0.10 -10.60
CA VAL A 61 -1.33 -0.31 -12.02
C VAL A 61 -1.57 -1.81 -12.19
N VAL A 62 -0.98 -2.65 -11.34
CA VAL A 62 -1.15 -4.11 -11.37
C VAL A 62 -2.61 -4.52 -11.15
N ILE A 63 -3.34 -3.82 -10.28
CA ILE A 63 -4.77 -4.08 -10.05
C ILE A 63 -5.64 -3.48 -11.16
N GLY A 64 -5.29 -2.29 -11.65
CA GLY A 64 -6.10 -1.52 -12.59
C GLY A 64 -6.08 -2.07 -14.01
N ILE A 65 -4.92 -2.53 -14.51
CA ILE A 65 -4.76 -3.01 -15.90
C ILE A 65 -5.68 -4.19 -16.21
N PRO A 66 -5.73 -5.29 -15.42
CA PRO A 66 -6.60 -6.43 -15.73
C PRO A 66 -8.08 -6.04 -15.77
N VAL A 67 -8.52 -5.18 -14.85
CA VAL A 67 -9.92 -4.71 -14.77
C VAL A 67 -10.26 -3.85 -15.98
N ALA A 68 -9.34 -2.98 -16.41
CA ALA A 68 -9.52 -2.16 -17.60
C ALA A 68 -9.57 -3.02 -18.88
N VAL A 69 -8.68 -4.01 -19.00
CA VAL A 69 -8.64 -4.98 -20.11
C VAL A 69 -9.93 -5.82 -20.16
N ALA A 70 -10.49 -6.17 -19.01
CA ALA A 70 -11.78 -6.87 -18.90
C ALA A 70 -13.00 -6.01 -19.22
N GLY A 71 -12.84 -4.76 -19.65
CA GLY A 71 -13.94 -3.85 -20.02
C GLY A 71 -14.59 -3.13 -18.83
N GLY A 72 -13.92 -3.07 -17.68
CA GLY A 72 -14.40 -2.35 -16.50
C GLY A 72 -14.56 -0.85 -16.75
N THR A 73 -15.63 -0.25 -16.20
CA THR A 73 -15.82 1.21 -16.28
C THR A 73 -14.72 1.96 -15.52
N ARG A 74 -14.39 3.19 -15.94
CA ARG A 74 -13.37 4.03 -15.26
C ARG A 74 -13.58 4.14 -13.74
N ARG A 75 -14.85 4.25 -13.31
CA ARG A 75 -15.20 4.30 -11.88
C ARG A 75 -14.95 2.97 -11.16
N LEU A 76 -15.26 1.85 -11.80
CA LEU A 76 -15.01 0.52 -11.23
C LEU A 76 -13.50 0.27 -11.09
N VAL A 77 -12.74 0.56 -12.14
CA VAL A 77 -11.27 0.44 -12.16
C VAL A 77 -10.66 1.28 -11.03
N ALA A 78 -11.02 2.56 -10.94
CA ALA A 78 -10.51 3.44 -9.89
C ALA A 78 -10.89 2.96 -8.47
N THR A 79 -12.12 2.48 -8.28
CA THR A 79 -12.57 1.97 -6.97
C THR A 79 -11.78 0.73 -6.56
N LEU A 80 -11.53 -0.20 -7.49
CA LEU A 80 -10.77 -1.43 -7.23
C LEU A 80 -9.29 -1.13 -6.99
N MET A 81 -8.68 -0.22 -7.75
CA MET A 81 -7.31 0.25 -7.52
C MET A 81 -7.16 0.82 -6.10
N CYS A 82 -8.05 1.72 -5.71
CA CYS A 82 -7.99 2.36 -4.39
C CYS A 82 -8.25 1.35 -3.26
N ALA A 83 -9.30 0.53 -3.39
CA ALA A 83 -9.65 -0.44 -2.35
C ALA A 83 -8.61 -1.54 -2.19
N GLY A 84 -8.11 -2.10 -3.29
CA GLY A 84 -7.12 -3.18 -3.26
C GLY A 84 -5.78 -2.70 -2.70
N VAL A 85 -5.27 -1.55 -3.14
CA VAL A 85 -4.01 -1.01 -2.60
C VAL A 85 -4.18 -0.54 -1.15
N GLY A 86 -5.33 0.04 -0.80
CA GLY A 86 -5.65 0.40 0.58
C GLY A 86 -5.64 -0.80 1.53
N LEU A 87 -6.31 -1.90 1.14
CA LEU A 87 -6.32 -3.15 1.92
C LEU A 87 -4.93 -3.77 2.05
N LEU A 88 -4.17 -3.86 0.95
CA LEU A 88 -2.81 -4.39 0.98
C LEU A 88 -1.90 -3.57 1.88
N SER A 89 -2.04 -2.23 1.86
CA SER A 89 -1.26 -1.34 2.74
C SER A 89 -1.67 -1.48 4.20
N LEU A 90 -2.95 -1.72 4.48
CA LEU A 90 -3.42 -1.95 5.84
C LEU A 90 -2.93 -3.30 6.39
N ALA A 91 -2.86 -4.33 5.53
CA ALA A 91 -2.30 -5.63 5.88
C ALA A 91 -0.78 -5.56 6.17
N THR A 92 -0.01 -4.80 5.37
CA THR A 92 1.42 -4.58 5.63
C THR A 92 1.63 -3.77 6.90
N ALA A 93 0.81 -2.74 7.14
CA ALA A 93 0.83 -1.99 8.39
C ALA A 93 0.56 -2.89 9.61
N ALA A 94 -0.46 -3.76 9.54
CA ALA A 94 -0.76 -4.71 10.59
C ALA A 94 0.40 -5.68 10.84
N ARG A 95 1.04 -6.18 9.77
CA ARG A 95 2.25 -7.02 9.88
C ARG A 95 3.38 -6.27 10.58
N ASN A 96 3.66 -5.03 10.21
CA ASN A 96 4.70 -4.22 10.85
C ASN A 96 4.41 -3.97 12.34
N VAL A 97 3.14 -3.73 12.70
CA VAL A 97 2.73 -3.61 14.10
C VAL A 97 2.93 -4.94 14.85
N LEU A 98 2.58 -6.08 14.25
CA LEU A 98 2.79 -7.39 14.88
C LEU A 98 4.28 -7.71 15.06
N LEU A 99 5.13 -7.34 14.09
CA LEU A 99 6.59 -7.42 14.21
C LEU A 99 7.09 -6.55 15.37
N LEU A 100 6.63 -5.30 15.46
CA LEU A 100 7.01 -4.38 16.53
C LEU A 100 6.61 -4.86 17.93
N VAL A 101 5.49 -5.57 18.05
CA VAL A 101 5.01 -6.14 19.32
C VAL A 101 5.58 -7.54 19.58
N GLY A 102 6.42 -8.06 18.68
CA GLY A 102 7.08 -9.37 18.81
C GLY A 102 6.14 -10.57 18.66
N LEU A 103 4.94 -10.36 18.10
CA LEU A 103 3.94 -11.40 17.85
C LEU A 103 4.06 -12.02 16.46
N TRP A 104 4.94 -11.48 15.61
CA TRP A 104 5.24 -11.98 14.29
C TRP A 104 6.74 -12.28 14.18
N PRO A 105 7.15 -13.47 13.71
CA PRO A 105 8.55 -13.84 13.55
C PRO A 105 9.22 -13.19 12.33
#